data_AF-A0A7M2A2A2-F1
#
_entry.id   AF-A0A7M2A2A2-F1
#
_cell.length_a   1.000
_cell.length_b   1.000
_cell.length_c   1.000
_cell.angle_alpha   90.00
_cell.angle_beta   90.00
_cell.angle_gamma   90.00
#
_symmetry.space_group_name_H-M   'P 1'
#
loop_
_entity.id
_entity.type
_entity.pdbx_description
1 polymer ?
#
loop_
_entity_poly.entity_id
_entity_poly.type
_entity_poly.pdbx_seq_one_letter_code
_entity_poly.pdbx_strand_id
1 'polypeptide(L)'
;MKNRTVANWLFFINAINLITLVAYPYMLLISFYMFASSNTNDYVLEYIAAGVLATYPVPVLASFTCWVFYKNYKFKIALIMANLLLVWVAILLLAALASTLI
;
A
#
# COMPACT_ATOMS: atom_id res chain seq x y z
N MET A 1 -25.10 -19.31 1.74
CA MET A 1 -23.92 -19.35 0.85
C MET A 1 -23.14 -18.05 0.99
N LYS A 2 -21.82 -18.10 1.12
CA LYS A 2 -20.97 -16.89 1.20
C LYS A 2 -21.12 -16.07 -0.08
N ASN A 3 -21.17 -14.74 0.06
CA ASN A 3 -21.38 -13.84 -1.08
C ASN A 3 -20.20 -13.95 -2.08
N ARG A 4 -20.46 -14.51 -3.26
CA ARG A 4 -19.46 -14.79 -4.29
C ARG A 4 -18.94 -13.52 -4.93
N THR A 5 -19.80 -12.52 -5.12
CA THR A 5 -19.43 -11.19 -5.63
C THR A 5 -18.41 -10.51 -4.72
N VAL A 6 -18.63 -10.59 -3.40
CA VAL A 6 -17.70 -10.01 -2.41
C VAL A 6 -16.37 -10.76 -2.39
N ALA A 7 -16.37 -12.10 -2.50
CA ALA A 7 -15.13 -12.87 -2.62
C ALA A 7 -14.31 -12.44 -3.84
N ASN A 8 -14.94 -12.32 -5.01
CA ASN A 8 -14.26 -11.91 -6.23
C ASN A 8 -13.64 -10.52 -6.08
N TRP A 9 -14.35 -9.59 -5.46
CA TRP A 9 -13.84 -8.25 -5.15
C TRP A 9 -12.64 -8.28 -4.20
N LEU A 10 -12.70 -9.07 -3.13
CA LEU A 10 -11.60 -9.23 -2.19
C LEU A 10 -10.37 -9.86 -2.86
N PHE A 11 -10.55 -10.84 -3.74
CA PHE A 11 -9.46 -11.41 -4.53
C PHE A 11 -8.83 -10.37 -5.46
N PHE A 12 -9.65 -9.59 -6.16
CA PHE A 12 -9.17 -8.55 -7.06
C PHE A 12 -8.34 -7.49 -6.33
N ILE A 13 -8.85 -6.95 -5.21
CA ILE A 13 -8.14 -5.96 -4.41
C ILE A 13 -6.84 -6.53 -3.82
N ASN A 14 -6.86 -7.78 -3.36
CA ASN A 14 -5.64 -8.43 -2.86
C ASN A 14 -4.61 -8.68 -3.95
N ALA A 15 -5.03 -8.98 -5.18
CA ALA A 15 -4.11 -9.10 -6.31
C ALA A 15 -3.43 -7.75 -6.62
N ILE A 16 -4.17 -6.64 -6.58
CA ILE A 16 -3.60 -5.28 -6.72
C ILE A 16 -2.60 -5.01 -5.59
N ASN A 17 -2.96 -5.34 -4.34
CA ASN A 17 -2.07 -5.19 -3.18
C ASN A 17 -0.86 -6.15 -3.19
N LEU A 18 -0.93 -7.25 -3.94
CA LEU A 18 0.21 -8.15 -4.11
C LEU A 18 1.22 -7.54 -5.09
N ILE A 19 0.73 -6.93 -6.18
CA ILE A 19 1.58 -6.24 -7.18
C ILE A 19 2.36 -5.11 -6.50
N THR A 20 1.73 -4.37 -5.60
CA THR A 20 2.43 -3.36 -4.81
C THR A 20 3.55 -3.98 -3.98
N LEU A 21 3.35 -5.12 -3.32
CA LEU A 21 4.41 -5.79 -2.55
C LEU A 21 5.65 -6.14 -3.39
N VAL A 22 5.50 -6.43 -4.69
CA VAL A 22 6.64 -6.68 -5.59
C VAL A 22 7.51 -5.42 -5.77
N ALA A 23 6.91 -4.23 -5.72
CA ALA A 23 7.63 -2.97 -5.79
C ALA A 23 8.32 -2.60 -4.45
N TYR A 24 8.01 -3.28 -3.35
CA TYR A 24 8.51 -2.93 -2.02
C TYR A 24 10.05 -2.99 -1.90
N PRO A 25 10.78 -4.02 -2.37
CA PRO A 25 12.24 -4.06 -2.26
C PRO A 25 12.92 -2.88 -2.96
N TYR A 26 12.34 -2.46 -4.10
CA TYR A 26 12.83 -1.32 -4.86
C TYR A 26 12.59 0.00 -4.11
N MET A 27 11.41 0.16 -3.50
CA MET A 27 11.09 1.32 -2.67
C MET A 27 11.95 1.41 -1.41
N LEU A 28 12.27 0.26 -0.80
CA LEU A 28 13.17 0.17 0.35
C LEU A 28 14.59 0.61 -0.04
N LEU A 29 15.10 0.14 -1.18
CA LEU A 29 16.40 0.58 -1.70
C LEU A 29 16.42 2.08 -1.95
N ILE A 30 15.42 2.63 -2.64
CA ILE A 30 15.30 4.09 -2.84
C ILE A 30 15.30 4.83 -1.51
N SER A 31 14.52 4.37 -0.53
CA SER A 31 14.45 5.01 0.79
C SER A 31 15.80 5.06 1.51
N PHE A 32 16.65 4.04 1.34
CA PHE A 32 18.00 4.06 1.89
C PHE A 32 18.93 5.01 1.13
N TYR A 33 18.80 5.10 -0.19
CA TYR A 33 19.62 5.98 -1.02
C TYR A 33 19.25 7.47 -0.90
N MET A 34 18.01 7.81 -0.52
CA MET A 34 17.60 9.21 -0.33
C MET A 34 18.46 9.96 0.69
N PHE A 35 18.96 9.27 1.72
CA PHE A 35 19.86 9.86 2.72
C PHE A 35 21.32 9.92 2.28
N ALA A 36 21.72 9.08 1.32
CA ALA A 36 23.10 9.00 0.86
C ALA A 36 23.47 10.09 -0.17
N SER A 37 22.49 10.68 -0.86
CA SER A 37 22.70 11.71 -1.90
C SER A 37 22.18 13.10 -1.53
N SER A 38 21.68 13.30 -0.32
CA SER A 38 21.09 14.58 0.09
C SER A 38 22.17 15.64 0.30
N ASN A 39 22.05 16.76 -0.42
CA ASN A 39 22.91 17.95 -0.28
C ASN A 39 22.26 19.04 0.60
N THR A 40 21.16 18.71 1.28
CA THR A 40 20.38 19.65 2.09
C THR A 40 20.65 19.43 3.58
N ASN A 41 20.77 20.53 4.33
CA ASN A 41 20.96 20.49 5.79
C ASN A 41 19.66 20.12 6.56
N ASP A 42 18.53 20.02 5.86
CA ASP A 42 17.24 19.70 6.42
C ASP A 42 16.72 18.40 5.81
N TYR A 43 16.65 17.36 6.65
CA TYR A 43 16.32 15.98 6.25
C TYR A 43 14.85 15.61 6.53
N VAL A 44 14.04 16.57 6.99
CA VAL A 44 12.67 16.30 7.45
C VAL A 44 11.83 15.64 6.36
N LEU A 45 11.99 16.07 5.10
CA LEU A 45 11.24 15.52 3.98
C LEU A 45 11.70 14.10 3.63
N GLU A 46 13.00 13.83 3.62
CA GLU A 46 13.53 12.47 3.40
C GLU A 46 13.11 11.51 4.52
N TYR A 47 13.09 11.95 5.79
CA TYR A 47 12.59 11.14 6.90
C TYR A 47 11.11 10.78 6.76
N ILE A 48 10.27 11.76 6.37
CA ILE A 48 8.84 11.50 6.12
C ILE A 48 8.68 10.54 4.94
N ALA A 49 9.38 10.77 3.84
CA ALA A 49 9.32 9.90 2.66
C ALA A 49 9.78 8.47 2.99
N ALA A 50 10.91 8.30 3.66
CA ALA A 50 11.41 7.00 4.06
C ALA A 50 10.47 6.28 5.04
N GLY A 51 9.85 6.99 5.98
CA GLY A 51 8.85 6.42 6.88
C GLY A 51 7.60 5.91 6.13
N VAL A 52 7.10 6.67 5.15
CA VAL A 52 5.98 6.26 4.30
C VAL A 52 6.36 5.03 3.45
N LEU A 53 7.57 5.00 2.88
CA LEU A 53 8.06 3.86 2.11
C LEU A 53 8.31 2.62 2.96
N ALA A 54 8.76 2.78 4.22
CA ALA A 54 9.01 1.67 5.13
C ALA A 54 7.70 1.01 5.63
N THR A 55 6.64 1.80 5.80
CA THR A 55 5.30 1.32 6.24
C THR A 55 4.47 0.70 5.11
N TYR A 56 5.03 0.65 3.91
CA TYR A 56 4.40 0.12 2.72
C TYR A 56 3.93 -1.36 2.73
N PRO A 57 4.49 -2.31 3.53
CA PRO A 57 3.94 -3.67 3.59
C PRO A 57 2.76 -3.79 4.56
N VAL A 58 2.48 -2.77 5.39
CA VAL A 58 1.37 -2.74 6.35
C VAL A 58 -0.01 -2.95 5.67
N PRO A 59 -0.32 -2.36 4.51
CA PRO A 59 -1.59 -2.60 3.81
C PRO A 59 -1.75 -4.05 3.34
N VAL A 60 -0.67 -4.69 2.91
CA VAL A 60 -0.72 -6.09 2.47
C VAL A 60 -0.98 -7.01 3.66
N LEU A 61 -0.37 -6.74 4.81
CA LEU A 61 -0.66 -7.45 6.05
C LEU A 61 -2.08 -7.14 6.55
N ALA A 62 -2.54 -5.90 6.42
CA ALA A 62 -3.90 -5.51 6.77
C ALA A 62 -4.95 -6.15 5.84
N SER A 63 -4.58 -6.61 4.65
CA SER A 63 -5.45 -7.37 3.75
C SER A 63 -5.90 -8.74 4.30
N PHE A 64 -5.17 -9.30 5.27
CA PHE A 64 -5.64 -10.48 5.99
C PHE A 64 -6.88 -10.17 6.85
N THR A 65 -7.03 -8.92 7.32
CA THR A 65 -8.18 -8.52 8.14
C THR A 65 -9.48 -8.54 7.35
N CYS A 66 -9.48 -8.16 6.06
CA CYS A 66 -10.70 -8.24 5.25
C CYS A 66 -11.18 -9.68 5.03
N TRP A 67 -10.28 -10.67 5.00
CA TRP A 67 -10.67 -12.08 4.98
C TRP A 67 -11.30 -12.57 6.29
N VAL A 68 -10.81 -12.07 7.43
CA VAL A 68 -11.43 -12.35 8.74
C VAL A 68 -12.86 -11.82 8.78
N PHE A 69 -13.10 -10.58 8.34
CA PHE A 69 -14.45 -10.02 8.27
C PHE A 69 -15.35 -10.78 7.27
N TYR A 70 -14.80 -11.21 6.14
CA TYR A 70 -15.52 -12.04 5.16
C TYR A 70 -15.92 -13.41 5.73
N LYS A 71 -15.04 -14.08 6.47
CA LYS A 71 -15.35 -15.36 7.13
C LYS A 71 -16.46 -15.22 8.17
N ASN A 72 -16.54 -14.07 8.84
CA ASN A 72 -17.55 -13.74 9.84
C ASN A 72 -18.85 -13.14 9.27
N TYR A 73 -19.10 -13.27 7.96
CA TYR A 73 -20.29 -12.74 7.27
C TYR A 73 -20.46 -11.20 7.35
N LYS A 74 -19.42 -10.46 7.78
CA LYS A 74 -19.43 -8.99 7.86
C LYS A 74 -18.97 -8.37 6.53
N PHE A 75 -19.76 -8.57 5.48
CA PHE A 75 -19.37 -8.24 4.10
C PHE A 75 -19.13 -6.74 3.85
N LYS A 76 -19.95 -5.84 4.42
CA LYS A 76 -19.75 -4.39 4.30
C LYS A 76 -18.39 -3.96 4.88
N ILE A 77 -18.05 -4.47 6.07
CA ILE A 77 -16.78 -4.15 6.74
C ILE A 77 -15.61 -4.75 5.97
N ALA A 78 -15.75 -5.98 5.44
CA ALA A 78 -14.72 -6.59 4.61
C ALA A 78 -14.38 -5.72 3.38
N LEU A 79 -15.38 -5.14 2.72
CA LEU A 79 -15.19 -4.24 1.58
C LEU A 79 -14.59 -2.88 2.00
N ILE A 80 -15.05 -2.29 3.10
CA ILE A 80 -14.49 -1.03 3.63
C ILE A 80 -13.00 -1.21 3.93
N MET A 81 -12.65 -2.29 4.63
CA MET A 81 -11.26 -2.58 4.96
C MET A 81 -10.44 -2.82 3.71
N ALA A 82 -10.94 -3.57 2.73
CA ALA A 82 -10.24 -3.80 1.47
C ALA A 82 -10.01 -2.50 0.68
N ASN A 83 -11.00 -1.62 0.62
CA ASN A 83 -10.87 -0.32 -0.06
C ASN A 83 -9.92 0.64 0.65
N LEU A 84 -9.84 0.59 2.00
CA LEU A 84 -8.89 1.40 2.75
C LEU A 84 -7.43 1.11 2.33
N LEU A 85 -7.14 -0.14 1.96
CA LEU A 85 -5.80 -0.55 1.49
C LEU A 85 -5.44 0.08 0.13
N LEU A 86 -6.43 0.37 -0.71
CA LEU A 86 -6.21 1.03 -2.00
C LEU A 86 -5.71 2.48 -1.87
N VAL A 87 -5.84 3.10 -0.69
CA VAL A 87 -5.28 4.44 -0.44
C VAL A 87 -3.76 4.46 -0.65
N TRP A 88 -3.07 3.36 -0.33
CA TRP A 88 -1.62 3.26 -0.53
C TRP A 88 -1.26 3.10 -2.00
N VAL A 89 -2.09 2.39 -2.78
CA VAL A 89 -1.96 2.34 -4.24
C VAL A 89 -2.11 3.74 -4.84
N ALA A 90 -3.06 4.54 -4.35
CA ALA A 90 -3.23 5.91 -4.80
C ALA A 90 -2.03 6.81 -4.47
N ILE A 91 -1.47 6.69 -3.24
CA ILE A 91 -0.27 7.44 -2.83
C ILE A 91 0.93 7.11 -3.73
N LEU A 92 1.13 5.83 -4.07
CA LEU A 92 2.18 5.44 -5.00
C LEU A 92 1.99 6.01 -6.40
N LEU A 93 0.78 5.93 -6.93
CA LEU A 93 0.47 6.45 -8.26
C LEU A 93 0.72 7.95 -8.31
N LEU A 94 0.37 8.67 -7.24
CA LEU A 94 0.68 10.09 -7.08
C LEU A 94 2.18 10.34 -7.02
N ALA A 95 2.94 9.56 -6.25
CA ALA A 95 4.39 9.68 -6.17
C ALA A 95 5.07 9.40 -7.52
N ALA A 96 4.63 8.36 -8.23
CA ALA A 96 5.12 8.03 -9.57
C ALA A 96 4.80 9.16 -10.57
N LEU A 97 3.56 9.68 -10.56
CA LEU A 97 3.17 10.79 -11.43
C LEU A 97 4.02 12.04 -11.16
N ALA A 98 4.22 12.39 -9.88
CA ALA A 98 5.07 13.52 -9.49
C ALA A 98 6.52 13.36 -9.99
N SER A 99 7.06 12.14 -9.99
CA SER A 99 8.42 11.87 -10.49
C SER A 99 8.58 12.04 -12.01
N THR A 100 7.49 12.04 -12.78
CA THR A 100 7.51 12.24 -14.25
C THR A 100 7.32 13.69 -14.69
N LEU A 101 6.96 14.58 -13.76
CA LEU A 101 6.74 16.01 -14.00
C LEU A 101 7.99 16.87 -13.77
N ILE A 102 9.08 16.26 -13.28
CA ILE A 102 10.41 16.84 -13.07
C ILE A 102 11.33 16.34 -14.18
#